data_AF-A0A9D8DW24-F1
#
_entry.id   AF-A0A9D8DW24-F1
#
_cell.length_a   1.000
_cell.length_b   1.000
_cell.length_c   1.000
_cell.angle_alpha   90.00
_cell.angle_beta   90.00
_cell.angle_gamma   90.00
#
_symmetry.space_group_name_H-M   'P 1'
#
loop_
_entity.id
_entity.type
_entity.pdbx_description
1 polymer ?
#
loop_
_entity_poly.entity_id
_entity_poly.type
_entity_poly.pdbx_seq_one_letter_code
_entity_poly.pdbx_strand_id
1 'polypeptide(L)' 'MAKIALTGYTDKISVAPGESVDFKVSADNAATAHVEIVRIIHGDEHPDGPGYLEETVASNCAGDHPVRKQFVDVG' A
#
# COMPACT_ATOMS: atom_id res chain seq x y z
N MET A 1 -5.92 24.46 1.90
CA MET A 1 -6.58 23.24 1.38
C MET A 1 -6.20 22.08 2.29
N ALA A 2 -7.13 21.18 2.61
CA ALA A 2 -6.83 20.02 3.44
C ALA A 2 -6.01 19.00 2.62
N LYS A 3 -4.89 18.51 3.16
CA LYS A 3 -4.00 17.57 2.49
C LYS A 3 -4.62 16.17 2.52
N ILE A 4 -4.69 15.49 1.37
CA ILE A 4 -4.97 14.06 1.31
C ILE A 4 -3.71 13.34 1.77
N ALA A 5 -3.84 12.45 2.75
CA ALA A 5 -2.75 11.62 3.23
C ALA A 5 -3.22 10.18 3.41
N LEU A 6 -2.37 9.23 3.04
CA LEU A 6 -2.62 7.80 3.18
C LEU A 6 -1.41 7.19 3.86
N THR A 7 -1.64 6.42 4.93
CA THR A 7 -0.61 5.66 5.62
C THR A 7 -1.11 4.24 5.84
N GLY A 8 -0.19 3.30 5.98
CA GLY A 8 -0.57 1.92 6.28
C GLY A 8 0.62 1.05 6.62
N TYR A 9 0.30 -0.14 7.11
CA TYR A 9 1.25 -1.18 7.48
C TYR A 9 0.62 -2.55 7.33
N THR A 10 1.45 -3.59 7.32
CA THR A 10 1.01 -4.98 7.38
C THR A 10 1.19 -5.54 8.78
N ASP A 11 0.36 -6.50 9.16
CA ASP A 11 0.53 -7.24 10.42
C ASP A 11 1.75 -8.18 10.40
N LYS A 12 2.21 -8.57 9.20
CA LYS A 12 3.34 -9.47 8.96
C LYS A 12 4.29 -8.91 7.91
N ILE A 13 5.57 -9.24 8.03
CA ILE A 13 6.61 -8.85 7.05
C ILE A 13 6.68 -9.78 5.83
N SER A 14 6.30 -11.05 5.99
CA SER A 14 6.34 -12.07 4.94
C SER A 14 5.30 -13.15 5.21
N VAL A 15 4.81 -13.77 4.14
CA VAL A 15 3.85 -14.89 4.18
C VAL A 15 4.25 -15.97 3.17
N ALA A 16 3.94 -17.22 3.50
CA ALA A 16 4.04 -18.35 2.58
C ALA A 16 2.76 -18.56 1.77
N PRO A 17 2.78 -19.35 0.67
CA PRO A 17 1.58 -19.69 -0.07
C PRO A 17 0.51 -20.32 0.83
N GLY A 18 -0.71 -19.80 0.77
CA GLY A 18 -1.84 -20.24 1.59
C GLY A 18 -1.99 -19.52 2.93
N GLU A 19 -1.05 -18.66 3.31
CA GLU A 19 -1.18 -17.80 4.48
C GLU A 19 -1.81 -16.44 4.13
N SER A 20 -2.37 -15.77 5.13
CA SER A 20 -2.94 -14.43 5.02
C SER A 20 -2.05 -13.37 5.65
N VAL A 21 -2.03 -12.19 5.04
CA VAL A 21 -1.47 -10.93 5.57
C VAL A 21 -2.56 -9.86 5.53
N ASP A 22 -2.66 -9.08 6.60
CA ASP A 22 -3.62 -7.99 6.72
C ASP A 22 -2.95 -6.65 6.44
N PHE A 23 -3.57 -5.83 5.60
CA PHE A 23 -3.18 -4.45 5.37
C PHE A 23 -4.05 -3.52 6.21
N LYS A 24 -3.43 -2.68 7.03
CA LYS A 24 -4.11 -1.66 7.85
C LYS A 24 -3.85 -0.31 7.21
N VAL A 25 -4.91 0.37 6.74
CA VAL A 25 -4.82 1.61 5.97
C VAL A 25 -5.60 2.73 6.67
N SER A 26 -4.94 3.86 6.91
CA SER A 26 -5.52 5.09 7.46
C SER A 26 -5.46 6.19 6.42
N ALA A 27 -6.56 6.93 6.25
CA ALA A 27 -6.66 8.02 5.31
C ALA A 27 -7.18 9.31 5.97
N ASP A 28 -6.55 10.43 5.66
CA ASP A 28 -7.05 11.77 5.97
C ASP A 28 -7.62 12.39 4.69
N ASN A 29 -8.85 12.90 4.78
CA ASN A 29 -9.54 13.61 3.70
C ASN A 29 -9.77 12.77 2.41
N ALA A 30 -9.89 11.45 2.54
CA ALA A 30 -10.31 10.54 1.47
C ALA A 30 -11.31 9.50 1.98
N ALA A 31 -12.23 9.07 1.12
CA ALA A 31 -13.25 8.05 1.42
C ALA A 31 -13.00 6.73 0.68
N THR A 32 -12.22 6.75 -0.40
CA THR A 32 -11.86 5.59 -1.21
C THR A 32 -10.38 5.61 -1.54
N ALA A 33 -9.77 4.43 -1.68
CA ALA A 33 -8.41 4.25 -2.18
C ALA A 33 -8.39 3.10 -3.18
N HIS A 34 -7.64 3.28 -4.27
CA HIS A 34 -7.36 2.22 -5.22
C HIS A 34 -6.24 1.33 -4.70
N VAL A 35 -6.40 0.01 -4.78
CA VAL A 35 -5.43 -0.97 -4.30
C VAL A 35 -4.99 -1.85 -5.45
N GLU A 36 -3.67 -2.05 -5.53
CA GLU A 36 -3.01 -3.00 -6.43
C GLU A 36 -1.90 -3.72 -5.65
N ILE A 37 -1.57 -4.94 -6.08
CA ILE A 37 -0.37 -5.65 -5.61
C ILE A 37 0.66 -5.53 -6.71
N VAL A 38 1.87 -5.11 -6.37
CA VAL A 38 2.98 -4.98 -7.32
C VAL A 38 4.18 -5.82 -6.88
N ARG A 39 4.94 -6.27 -7.87
CA ARG A 39 6.26 -6.84 -7.68
C ARG A 39 7.28 -5.74 -7.95
N ILE A 40 7.93 -5.26 -6.89
CA ILE A 40 9.03 -4.30 -7.02
C ILE A 40 10.23 -5.04 -7.65
N ILE A 41 10.77 -4.48 -8.74
CA ILE A 41 11.92 -5.02 -9.49
C ILE A 41 13.17 -4.21 -9.20
N HIS A 42 13.06 -2.87 -9.21
CA HIS A 42 14.16 -1.95 -8.95
C HIS A 42 13.63 -0.68 -8.27
N GLY A 43 14.25 -0.28 -7.17
CA GLY A 43 13.79 0.84 -6.35
C GLY A 43 14.60 2.13 -6.47
N ASP A 44 15.76 2.11 -7.13
CA ASP A 44 16.62 3.29 -7.28
C ASP A 44 16.23 4.08 -8.54
N GLU A 45 15.98 5.37 -8.36
CA GLU A 45 15.58 6.34 -9.38
C GLU A 45 16.77 7.14 -9.96
N HIS A 46 18.01 6.75 -9.64
CA HIS A 46 19.18 7.44 -10.17
C HIS A 46 19.16 7.48 -11.72
N PRO A 47 19.43 8.65 -12.34
CA PRO A 47 19.28 8.84 -13.79
C PRO A 47 20.20 7.97 -14.64
N ASP A 48 21.37 7.59 -14.11
CA ASP A 48 22.31 6.69 -14.78
C ASP A 48 22.00 5.20 -14.55
N GLY A 49 20.98 4.90 -13.76
CA GLY A 49 20.49 3.55 -13.48
C GLY A 49 19.31 3.15 -14.38
N PRO A 50 18.74 1.95 -14.17
CA PRO A 50 17.55 1.51 -14.90
C PRO A 50 16.26 2.25 -14.47
N GLY A 51 16.32 3.05 -13.40
CA GLY A 51 15.17 3.75 -12.82
C GLY A 51 14.27 2.85 -11.97
N TYR A 52 13.19 3.43 -11.43
CA TYR A 52 12.17 2.67 -10.70
C TYR A 52 11.42 1.72 -11.64
N LEU A 53 11.32 0.46 -11.24
CA LEU A 53 10.65 -0.60 -12.01
C LEU A 53 9.77 -1.44 -11.09
N GLU A 54 8.50 -1.55 -11.45
CA GLU A 54 7.52 -2.42 -10.81
C GLU A 54 6.66 -3.12 -11.87
N GLU A 55 6.01 -4.20 -11.45
CA GLU A 55 5.05 -4.93 -12.27
C GLU A 55 3.78 -5.22 -11.47
N THR A 56 2.62 -4.83 -11.98
CA THR A 56 1.33 -5.16 -11.36
C THR A 56 1.08 -6.67 -11.40
N VAL A 57 0.69 -7.22 -10.25
CA VAL A 57 0.32 -8.62 -10.07
C VAL A 57 -1.20 -8.69 -9.90
N ALA A 58 -1.85 -9.47 -10.77
CA ALA A 58 -3.27 -9.74 -10.64
C ALA A 58 -3.56 -10.34 -9.26
N SER A 59 -4.42 -9.69 -8.49
CA SER A 59 -4.71 -10.06 -7.11
C SER A 59 -6.20 -9.89 -6.80
N ASN A 60 -6.71 -10.75 -5.92
CA ASN A 60 -8.13 -10.74 -5.55
C ASN A 60 -8.53 -9.51 -4.73
N CYS A 61 -7.56 -8.80 -4.16
CA CYS A 61 -7.79 -7.57 -3.39
C CYS A 61 -7.65 -6.30 -4.25
N ALA A 62 -7.36 -6.40 -5.55
CA ALA A 62 -7.25 -5.23 -6.40
C ALA A 62 -8.59 -4.50 -6.56
N GLY A 63 -8.55 -3.17 -6.74
CA GLY A 63 -9.72 -2.32 -6.95
C GLY A 63 -9.91 -1.26 -5.86
N ASP A 64 -11.10 -0.65 -5.85
CA ASP A 64 -11.41 0.46 -4.94
C ASP A 64 -11.93 -0.04 -3.59
N HIS A 65 -11.31 0.43 -2.51
CA HIS A 65 -11.68 0.11 -1.14
C HIS A 65 -12.09 1.35 -0.35
N PRO A 66 -13.10 1.25 0.53
CA PRO A 66 -13.41 2.33 1.45
C PRO A 66 -12.28 2.51 2.45
N VAL A 67 -11.89 3.76 2.68
CA VAL A 67 -10.86 4.13 3.66
C VAL A 67 -11.38 5.16 4.64
N ARG A 68 -10.75 5.21 5.81
CA ARG A 68 -11.11 6.15 6.88
C ARG A 68 -9.89 6.48 7.71
N LYS A 69 -9.99 7.56 8.48
CA LYS A 69 -9.03 7.86 9.54
C LYS A 69 -9.11 6.79 10.62
N GLN A 70 -7.96 6.21 10.96
CA GLN A 70 -7.78 5.32 12.09
C GLN A 70 -6.93 6.04 13.14
N PHE A 71 -7.48 6.25 14.34
CA PHE A 71 -6.75 6.86 15.44
C PHE A 71 -5.80 5.83 16.07
N VAL A 72 -4.57 6.25 16.33
CA VAL A 72 -3.54 5.43 16.97
C VAL A 72 -3.40 5.90 18.41
N ASP A 73 -3.44 4.96 19.35
CA ASP A 73 -3.10 5.22 20.73
C ASP A 73 -1.56 5.30 20.87
N VAL A 74 -1.08 6.36 21.50
CA VAL A 74 0.35 6.64 21.67
C VAL A 74 0.79 6.58 23.14
N GLY A 75 -0.13 6.23 24.06
CA GLY A 75 0.09 6.27 25.51
C GLY A 75 -0.28 7.60 26.15
#